data_AF-A0A1V3IMF3-F1
#
_entry.id   AF-A0A1V3IMF3-F1
#
_cell.length_a   1.000
_cell.length_b   1.000
_cell.length_c   1.000
_cell.angle_alpha   90.00
_cell.angle_beta   90.00
_cell.angle_gamma   90.00
#
_symmetry.space_group_name_H-M   'P 1'
#
loop_
_entity.id
_entity.type
_entity.pdbx_description
1 polymer ?
#
loop_
_entity_poly.entity_id
_entity_poly.type
_entity_poly.pdbx_seq_one_letter_code
_entity_poly.pdbx_strand_id
1 'polypeptide(L)'
;MNILNKLKTRKKSVLAVVIITIAVIVWNSISYKTQLNILSQLGSVNAKYELISDLVYGYKISCEELKEVSDNGYNIPRYNALGWLMKIYIDAAKSGNKSARSNLLKMANGKGGISRRLIGCEKDDITASQIAALIYLNELFEKNPTGIEDWSSSDNIISYSDIITSGDIISYYLNSSKWSDTKSLDYQYYAQDLIDKKVELYKNDFLKNKDEQAIKNLLDLAYLAKNTIEETAKEIYQLVLLMGDKEQKKEAEFYLAMLSYDSHSEMDKQDGLNKMQSLASENYSPALVFLGDDIKRYSDNNSLVLARAYYEKARKFFRWQNREYTRRNILTKIYHTYSQEEKKYMYHLLEIAECGKRSTSVWDADMIYCSLDLANIYFEVGKYDEARTIYEEILIYDNTNMHSLSHLAEIYYKGLGVRQDLEKAKEYYGKLCDLKEQKYCDLFREVNEKIR
;
A
#
# COMPACT_ATOMS: atom_id res chain seq x y z
N MET A 1 -17.25 9.47 33.65
CA MET A 1 -17.56 10.82 33.11
C MET A 1 -16.60 11.92 33.56
N ASN A 2 -16.37 12.15 34.87
CA ASN A 2 -15.45 13.20 35.33
C ASN A 2 -14.00 13.04 34.84
N ILE A 3 -13.53 11.81 34.67
CA ILE A 3 -12.20 11.51 34.12
C ILE A 3 -12.14 11.85 32.61
N LEU A 4 -13.19 11.50 31.85
CA LEU A 4 -13.32 11.77 30.42
C LEU A 4 -13.41 13.26 30.09
N ASN A 5 -14.17 14.03 30.89
CA ASN A 5 -14.21 15.49 30.74
C ASN A 5 -12.86 16.16 31.02
N LYS A 6 -12.03 15.58 31.90
CA LYS A 6 -10.66 16.06 32.14
C LYS A 6 -9.68 15.70 31.01
N LEU A 7 -9.96 14.68 30.20
CA LEU A 7 -9.09 14.24 29.09
C LEU A 7 -9.20 15.15 27.86
N LYS A 8 -10.37 15.75 27.57
CA LYS A 8 -10.58 16.67 26.43
C LYS A 8 -9.68 17.92 26.44
N THR A 9 -9.06 18.25 27.58
CA THR A 9 -8.31 19.50 27.76
C THR A 9 -6.79 19.34 27.79
N ARG A 10 -6.23 18.11 27.70
CA ARG A 10 -4.79 17.89 27.90
C ARG A 10 -4.11 17.18 26.72
N LYS A 11 -3.27 17.92 25.98
CA LYS A 11 -2.31 17.33 25.02
C LYS A 11 -1.16 16.63 25.77
N LYS A 12 -0.87 15.39 25.37
CA LYS A 12 0.40 14.63 25.55
C LYS A 12 1.13 14.83 26.89
N SER A 13 0.65 14.20 27.97
CA SER A 13 1.40 14.05 29.23
C SER A 13 1.40 12.60 29.69
N VAL A 14 2.43 12.16 30.43
CA VAL A 14 2.49 10.81 31.04
C VAL A 14 1.25 10.53 31.90
N LEU A 15 0.72 11.56 32.56
CA LEU A 15 -0.52 11.49 33.32
C LEU A 15 -1.74 11.18 32.45
N ALA A 16 -1.82 11.72 31.23
CA ALA A 16 -2.89 11.37 30.30
C ALA A 16 -2.81 9.90 29.88
N VAL A 17 -1.62 9.35 29.67
CA VAL A 17 -1.43 7.92 29.34
C VAL A 17 -1.90 7.04 30.51
N VAL A 18 -1.47 7.31 31.73
CA VAL A 18 -1.89 6.54 32.93
C VAL A 18 -3.40 6.59 33.13
N ILE A 19 -4.00 7.77 32.97
CA ILE A 19 -5.45 7.94 33.10
C ILE A 19 -6.21 7.19 32.01
N ILE A 20 -5.74 7.23 30.76
CA ILE A 20 -6.34 6.47 29.64
C ILE A 20 -6.24 4.98 29.93
N THR A 21 -5.09 4.48 30.38
CA THR A 21 -4.91 3.06 30.74
C THR A 21 -5.88 2.61 31.83
N ILE A 22 -6.05 3.41 32.90
CA ILE A 22 -7.01 3.11 33.97
C ILE A 22 -8.45 3.16 33.43
N ALA A 23 -8.78 4.14 32.58
CA ALA A 23 -10.10 4.27 32.00
C ALA A 23 -10.44 3.06 31.10
N VAL A 24 -9.47 2.56 30.33
CA VAL A 24 -9.59 1.33 29.53
C VAL A 24 -9.83 0.12 30.43
N ILE A 25 -9.04 -0.05 31.49
CA ILE A 25 -9.21 -1.18 32.42
C ILE A 25 -10.61 -1.16 33.05
N VAL A 26 -11.06 0.01 33.54
CA VAL A 26 -12.39 0.17 34.15
C VAL A 26 -13.50 -0.07 33.14
N TRP A 27 -13.37 0.45 31.91
CA TRP A 27 -14.34 0.22 30.84
C TRP A 27 -14.49 -1.26 30.48
N ASN A 28 -13.38 -1.99 30.48
CA ASN A 28 -13.34 -3.42 30.19
C ASN A 28 -13.81 -4.29 31.37
N SER A 29 -13.93 -3.71 32.57
CA SER A 29 -14.37 -4.43 33.77
C SER A 29 -15.87 -4.31 34.04
N ILE A 30 -16.61 -3.56 33.20
CA ILE A 30 -18.05 -3.36 33.35
C ILE A 30 -18.84 -4.10 32.26
N SER A 31 -20.04 -4.57 32.62
CA SER A 31 -20.88 -5.34 31.70
C SER A 31 -21.20 -4.58 30.40
N TYR A 32 -21.39 -5.33 29.32
CA TYR A 32 -21.85 -4.82 28.03
C TYR A 32 -23.11 -3.93 28.14
N LYS A 33 -24.08 -4.35 28.96
CA LYS A 33 -25.31 -3.59 29.23
C LYS A 33 -25.01 -2.23 29.89
N THR A 34 -24.02 -2.18 30.78
CA THR A 34 -23.57 -0.95 31.43
C THR A 34 -22.86 -0.03 30.44
N GLN A 35 -22.03 -0.57 29.55
CA GLN A 35 -21.37 0.21 28.48
C GLN A 35 -22.42 0.88 27.56
N LEU A 36 -23.43 0.12 27.11
CA LEU A 36 -24.52 0.67 26.30
C LEU A 36 -25.30 1.77 27.04
N ASN A 37 -25.56 1.61 28.34
CA ASN A 37 -26.21 2.63 29.14
C ASN A 37 -25.37 3.92 29.21
N ILE A 38 -24.06 3.81 29.46
CA ILE A 38 -23.16 4.97 29.47
C ILE A 38 -23.16 5.67 28.11
N LEU A 39 -23.11 4.92 27.01
CA LEU A 39 -23.17 5.48 25.66
C LEU A 39 -24.51 6.14 25.35
N SER A 40 -25.61 5.60 25.86
CA SER A 40 -26.95 6.18 25.69
C SER A 40 -27.07 7.55 26.37
N GLN A 41 -26.33 7.77 27.46
CA GLN A 41 -26.28 9.04 28.19
C GLN A 41 -25.43 10.11 27.48
N LEU A 42 -24.61 9.73 26.49
CA LEU A 42 -23.87 10.68 25.67
C LEU A 42 -24.80 11.26 24.59
N GLY A 43 -25.13 12.54 24.70
CA GLY A 43 -26.06 13.21 23.78
C GLY A 43 -25.52 13.47 22.36
N SER A 44 -24.19 13.40 22.16
CA SER A 44 -23.56 13.64 20.85
C SER A 44 -22.96 12.38 20.27
N VAL A 45 -23.24 12.11 19.00
CA VAL A 45 -22.63 11.01 18.22
C VAL A 45 -21.11 11.12 18.21
N ASN A 46 -20.55 12.33 18.12
CA ASN A 46 -19.11 12.56 18.18
C ASN A 46 -18.52 12.24 19.55
N ALA A 47 -19.25 12.52 20.64
CA ALA A 47 -18.81 12.16 21.97
C ALA A 47 -18.79 10.63 22.18
N LYS A 48 -19.76 9.91 21.60
CA LYS A 48 -19.76 8.44 21.58
C LYS A 48 -18.56 7.90 20.81
N TYR A 49 -18.29 8.46 19.63
CA TYR A 49 -17.14 8.08 18.80
C TYR A 49 -15.82 8.33 19.51
N GLU A 50 -15.58 9.54 20.04
CA GLU A 50 -14.33 9.89 20.76
C GLU A 50 -14.08 8.95 21.94
N LEU A 51 -15.12 8.69 22.74
CA LEU A 51 -15.03 7.76 23.86
C LEU A 51 -14.56 6.38 23.38
N ILE A 52 -15.17 5.85 22.33
CA ILE A 52 -14.85 4.52 21.81
C ILE A 52 -13.49 4.52 21.14
N SER A 53 -13.16 5.52 20.31
CA SER A 53 -11.87 5.59 19.61
C SER A 53 -10.68 5.67 20.56
N ASP A 54 -10.84 6.41 21.67
CA ASP A 54 -9.78 6.57 22.68
C ASP A 54 -9.63 5.31 23.55
N LEU A 55 -10.73 4.62 23.86
CA LEU A 55 -10.72 3.38 24.64
C LEU A 55 -10.23 2.16 23.82
N VAL A 56 -10.43 2.18 22.50
CA VAL A 56 -9.99 1.12 21.57
C VAL A 56 -8.47 1.01 21.49
N TYR A 57 -7.71 2.03 21.89
CA TYR A 57 -6.24 1.93 21.93
C TYR A 57 -5.68 0.95 22.96
N GLY A 58 -6.51 0.38 23.85
CA GLY A 58 -6.13 -0.69 24.77
C GLY A 58 -7.16 -1.82 24.90
N TYR A 59 -8.04 -1.98 23.89
CA TYR A 59 -9.15 -2.91 23.94
C TYR A 59 -8.81 -4.29 23.33
N LYS A 60 -9.32 -5.35 23.96
CA LYS A 60 -9.54 -6.67 23.40
C LYS A 60 -10.92 -7.11 23.91
N ILE A 61 -11.95 -7.16 23.05
CA ILE A 61 -13.18 -7.92 23.36
C ILE A 61 -12.74 -9.36 23.56
N SER A 62 -13.03 -9.97 24.72
CA SER A 62 -12.88 -11.42 24.86
C SER A 62 -14.07 -12.09 24.16
N CYS A 63 -13.78 -13.11 23.35
CA CYS A 63 -14.78 -13.72 22.46
C CYS A 63 -15.91 -14.47 23.23
N GLU A 64 -15.80 -14.59 24.55
CA GLU A 64 -16.83 -15.20 25.42
C GLU A 64 -18.04 -14.29 25.63
N GLU A 65 -17.85 -12.97 25.74
CA GLU A 65 -18.94 -11.99 25.93
C GLU A 65 -19.87 -11.88 24.70
N LEU A 66 -19.40 -12.32 23.53
CA LEU A 66 -20.16 -12.34 22.28
C LEU A 66 -21.10 -13.55 22.15
N LYS A 67 -20.94 -14.58 22.99
CA LYS A 67 -21.77 -15.80 22.95
C LYS A 67 -23.06 -15.70 23.77
N GLU A 68 -23.12 -14.85 24.79
CA GLU A 68 -24.23 -14.86 25.77
C GLU A 68 -25.50 -14.11 25.34
N VAL A 69 -25.59 -13.56 24.12
CA VAL A 69 -26.78 -12.84 23.63
C VAL A 69 -27.57 -13.67 22.60
N SER A 70 -27.65 -14.99 22.79
CA SER A 70 -28.56 -15.85 22.03
C SER A 70 -29.73 -16.29 22.91
N ASP A 71 -30.84 -15.55 22.82
CA ASP A 71 -32.15 -16.11 23.15
C ASP A 71 -33.05 -15.97 21.93
N ASN A 72 -33.63 -17.11 21.53
CA ASN A 72 -34.60 -17.33 20.45
C ASN A 72 -34.05 -17.52 19.02
N GLY A 73 -33.53 -18.73 18.76
CA GLY A 73 -34.06 -19.61 17.70
C GLY A 73 -33.94 -19.22 16.23
N TYR A 74 -33.31 -18.09 15.88
CA TYR A 74 -32.87 -17.78 14.52
C TYR A 74 -31.37 -17.53 14.50
N ASN A 75 -30.70 -18.18 13.55
CA ASN A 75 -29.26 -18.32 13.49
C ASN A 75 -28.56 -17.04 12.98
N ILE A 76 -28.68 -15.91 13.69
CA ILE A 76 -27.88 -14.69 13.46
C ILE A 76 -27.55 -13.96 14.80
N PRO A 77 -26.60 -14.43 15.64
CA PRO A 77 -26.27 -13.75 16.92
C PRO A 77 -24.90 -13.04 16.96
N ARG A 78 -23.99 -13.21 15.97
CA ARG A 78 -22.63 -12.62 16.00
C ARG A 78 -22.54 -11.16 15.51
N TYR A 79 -23.52 -10.67 14.75
CA TYR A 79 -23.48 -9.34 14.12
C TYR A 79 -23.87 -8.17 15.03
N ASN A 80 -24.51 -8.40 16.18
CA ASN A 80 -25.08 -7.32 16.98
C ASN A 80 -24.04 -6.48 17.73
N ALA A 81 -22.97 -7.09 18.27
CA ALA A 81 -21.94 -6.37 19.02
C ALA A 81 -20.98 -5.57 18.12
N LEU A 82 -20.57 -6.14 16.97
CA LEU A 82 -19.91 -5.36 15.92
C LEU A 82 -20.85 -4.29 15.36
N GLY A 83 -22.14 -4.61 15.24
CA GLY A 83 -23.15 -3.76 14.62
C GLY A 83 -23.33 -2.40 15.32
N TRP A 84 -23.39 -2.35 16.65
CA TRP A 84 -23.55 -1.07 17.35
C TRP A 84 -22.24 -0.25 17.40
N LEU A 85 -21.08 -0.91 17.52
CA LEU A 85 -19.77 -0.25 17.44
C LEU A 85 -19.60 0.39 16.07
N MET A 86 -19.84 -0.39 15.02
CA MET A 86 -19.78 0.07 13.64
C MET A 86 -20.79 1.20 13.40
N LYS A 87 -22.01 1.07 13.94
CA LYS A 87 -23.03 2.13 13.87
C LYS A 87 -22.55 3.45 14.46
N ILE A 88 -21.77 3.45 15.55
CA ILE A 88 -21.23 4.71 16.10
C ILE A 88 -20.18 5.33 15.18
N TYR A 89 -19.30 4.52 14.59
CA TYR A 89 -18.33 5.01 13.60
C TYR A 89 -19.04 5.58 12.36
N ILE A 90 -20.05 4.86 11.86
CA ILE A 90 -20.89 5.27 10.74
C ILE A 90 -21.63 6.57 11.05
N ASP A 91 -22.36 6.64 12.15
CA ASP A 91 -23.15 7.81 12.53
C ASP A 91 -22.24 9.04 12.74
N ALA A 92 -21.05 8.85 13.32
CA ALA A 92 -20.08 9.93 13.48
C ALA A 92 -19.57 10.41 12.11
N ALA A 93 -19.25 9.50 11.19
CA ALA A 93 -18.84 9.85 9.84
C ALA A 93 -19.95 10.59 9.07
N LYS A 94 -21.22 10.17 9.22
CA LYS A 94 -22.42 10.86 8.68
C LYS A 94 -22.54 12.28 9.22
N SER A 95 -22.18 12.49 10.50
CA SER A 95 -22.19 13.83 11.12
C SER A 95 -21.06 14.75 10.66
N GLY A 96 -20.19 14.31 9.76
CA GLY A 96 -19.05 15.09 9.27
C GLY A 96 -17.76 14.91 10.06
N ASN A 97 -17.71 13.95 11.00
CA ASN A 97 -16.50 13.69 11.79
C ASN A 97 -15.37 13.14 10.91
N LYS A 98 -14.31 13.94 10.73
CA LYS A 98 -13.16 13.60 9.88
C LYS A 98 -12.41 12.36 10.35
N SER A 99 -12.19 12.21 11.66
CA SER A 99 -11.50 11.05 12.23
C SER A 99 -12.30 9.76 12.03
N ALA A 100 -13.64 9.84 12.18
CA ALA A 100 -14.51 8.69 11.94
C ALA A 100 -14.51 8.27 10.47
N ARG A 101 -14.58 9.22 9.54
CA ARG A 101 -14.42 8.99 8.09
C ARG A 101 -13.09 8.31 7.76
N SER A 102 -11.98 8.85 8.29
CA SER A 102 -10.65 8.26 8.11
C SER A 102 -10.55 6.83 8.68
N ASN A 103 -11.12 6.59 9.86
CA ASN A 103 -11.09 5.27 10.46
C ASN A 103 -11.94 4.24 9.70
N LEU A 104 -13.09 4.63 9.14
CA LEU A 104 -13.89 3.76 8.28
C LEU A 104 -13.15 3.37 6.99
N LEU A 105 -12.45 4.32 6.36
CA LEU A 105 -11.60 4.02 5.20
C LEU A 105 -10.47 3.05 5.56
N LYS A 106 -9.83 3.24 6.71
CA LYS A 106 -8.80 2.33 7.24
C LYS A 106 -9.34 0.93 7.55
N MET A 107 -10.53 0.84 8.13
CA MET A 107 -11.22 -0.44 8.36
C MET A 107 -11.50 -1.15 7.03
N ALA A 108 -12.07 -0.46 6.05
CA ALA A 108 -12.35 -1.00 4.72
C ALA A 108 -11.10 -1.57 4.03
N ASN A 109 -9.93 -0.92 4.20
CA ASN A 109 -8.66 -1.37 3.64
C ASN A 109 -8.00 -2.54 4.39
N GLY A 110 -8.48 -2.88 5.59
CA GLY A 110 -7.74 -3.77 6.50
C GLY A 110 -6.42 -3.20 7.03
N LYS A 111 -6.01 -2.01 6.56
CA LYS A 111 -4.85 -1.27 7.06
C LYS A 111 -5.27 -0.43 8.25
N GLY A 112 -5.03 -0.98 9.42
CA GLY A 112 -5.22 -0.29 10.67
C GLY A 112 -5.44 -1.33 11.72
N GLY A 113 -4.63 -1.32 12.76
CA GLY A 113 -4.89 -2.13 13.94
C GLY A 113 -6.30 -1.90 14.50
N ILE A 114 -7.08 -0.91 14.04
CA ILE A 114 -8.46 -0.62 14.44
C ILE A 114 -9.36 -1.86 14.33
N SER A 115 -9.34 -2.64 13.25
CA SER A 115 -10.13 -3.89 13.17
C SER A 115 -9.67 -4.93 14.20
N ARG A 116 -8.35 -5.13 14.35
CA ARG A 116 -7.72 -5.99 15.38
C ARG A 116 -7.85 -5.46 16.82
N ARG A 117 -8.13 -4.17 17.00
CA ARG A 117 -8.17 -3.46 18.29
C ARG A 117 -9.61 -3.29 18.76
N LEU A 118 -10.55 -3.12 17.83
CA LEU A 118 -11.98 -3.18 18.10
C LEU A 118 -12.40 -4.59 18.49
N ILE A 119 -11.74 -5.60 17.93
CA ILE A 119 -12.16 -7.00 18.06
C ILE A 119 -10.95 -7.80 18.48
N GLY A 120 -10.95 -8.29 19.72
CA GLY A 120 -9.85 -9.09 20.29
C GLY A 120 -9.81 -10.54 19.78
N CYS A 121 -10.46 -10.83 18.66
CA CYS A 121 -10.74 -12.19 18.18
C CYS A 121 -10.06 -12.48 16.84
N GLU A 122 -10.09 -13.75 16.44
CA GLU A 122 -9.34 -14.34 15.32
C GLU A 122 -9.62 -13.70 13.96
N LYS A 123 -8.90 -14.18 12.94
CA LYS A 123 -8.89 -13.70 11.54
C LYS A 123 -10.28 -13.46 10.93
N ASP A 124 -11.29 -14.23 11.34
CA ASP A 124 -12.67 -14.15 10.82
C ASP A 124 -13.40 -12.86 11.21
N ASP A 125 -13.02 -12.21 12.32
CA ASP A 125 -13.71 -11.00 12.79
C ASP A 125 -13.18 -9.70 12.18
N ILE A 126 -11.92 -9.71 11.70
CA ILE A 126 -11.36 -8.63 10.89
C ILE A 126 -12.21 -8.46 9.62
N THR A 127 -12.57 -9.58 9.01
CA THR A 127 -13.43 -9.69 7.82
C THR A 127 -14.81 -9.08 8.06
N ALA A 128 -15.44 -9.33 9.21
CA ALA A 128 -16.77 -8.75 9.51
C ALA A 128 -16.74 -7.21 9.62
N SER A 129 -15.71 -6.65 10.26
CA SER A 129 -15.55 -5.19 10.38
C SER A 129 -15.30 -4.50 9.04
N GLN A 130 -14.53 -5.17 8.18
CA GLN A 130 -14.27 -4.74 6.81
C GLN A 130 -15.56 -4.72 6.00
N ILE A 131 -16.30 -5.84 5.93
CA ILE A 131 -17.57 -5.94 5.19
C ILE A 131 -18.54 -4.83 5.63
N ALA A 132 -18.71 -4.61 6.94
CA ALA A 132 -19.64 -3.60 7.43
C ALA A 132 -19.22 -2.17 7.05
N ALA A 133 -17.92 -1.87 7.05
CA ALA A 133 -17.41 -0.59 6.56
C ALA A 133 -17.67 -0.44 5.05
N LEU A 134 -17.46 -1.50 4.25
CA LEU A 134 -17.70 -1.49 2.81
C LEU A 134 -19.20 -1.33 2.46
N ILE A 135 -20.09 -2.02 3.17
CA ILE A 135 -21.55 -1.87 2.97
C ILE A 135 -21.97 -0.42 3.18
N TYR A 136 -21.53 0.20 4.28
CA TYR A 136 -21.87 1.59 4.57
C TYR A 136 -21.31 2.56 3.52
N LEU A 137 -20.07 2.34 3.12
CA LEU A 137 -19.44 3.17 2.10
C LEU A 137 -20.17 3.02 0.75
N ASN A 138 -20.64 1.82 0.38
CA ASN A 138 -21.49 1.62 -0.79
C ASN A 138 -22.83 2.36 -0.67
N GLU A 139 -23.54 2.24 0.46
CA GLU A 139 -24.80 2.99 0.68
C GLU A 139 -24.61 4.51 0.58
N LEU A 140 -23.49 5.02 1.09
CA LEU A 140 -23.17 6.44 1.00
C LEU A 140 -22.86 6.85 -0.43
N PHE A 141 -22.13 6.01 -1.16
CA PHE A 141 -21.78 6.23 -2.55
C PHE A 141 -23.02 6.30 -3.42
N GLU A 142 -23.98 5.39 -3.23
CA GLU A 142 -25.27 5.42 -3.94
C GLU A 142 -26.02 6.74 -3.79
N LYS A 143 -25.92 7.36 -2.61
CA LYS A 143 -26.57 8.65 -2.33
C LYS A 143 -25.75 9.84 -2.82
N ASN A 144 -24.43 9.71 -2.86
CA ASN A 144 -23.52 10.76 -3.30
C ASN A 144 -22.24 10.17 -3.92
N PRO A 145 -22.26 9.87 -5.24
CA PRO A 145 -21.17 9.18 -5.95
C PRO A 145 -19.84 9.94 -6.04
N THR A 146 -19.78 11.18 -5.56
CA THR A 146 -18.56 12.01 -5.54
C THR A 146 -18.16 12.46 -4.14
N GLY A 147 -18.96 12.14 -3.12
CA GLY A 147 -18.79 12.70 -1.77
C GLY A 147 -17.84 11.92 -0.88
N ILE A 148 -17.40 10.73 -1.29
CA ILE A 148 -16.47 9.91 -0.52
C ILE A 148 -15.03 10.36 -0.79
N GLU A 149 -14.73 10.78 -2.01
CA GLU A 149 -13.42 11.30 -2.40
C GLU A 149 -13.05 12.55 -1.59
N ASP A 150 -14.03 13.35 -1.18
CA ASP A 150 -13.83 14.49 -0.28
C ASP A 150 -13.30 14.11 1.12
N TRP A 151 -13.38 12.82 1.47
CA TRP A 151 -12.91 12.31 2.76
C TRP A 151 -11.40 12.07 2.75
N SER A 152 -10.79 11.85 1.59
CA SER A 152 -9.35 11.55 1.44
C SER A 152 -8.49 12.82 1.34
N SER A 153 -9.05 13.95 0.91
CA SER A 153 -8.31 15.17 0.55
C SER A 153 -8.10 16.18 1.69
N SER A 154 -8.79 16.05 2.83
CA SER A 154 -9.14 17.23 3.62
C SER A 154 -8.43 17.48 4.95
N ASP A 155 -7.28 16.86 5.33
CA ASP A 155 -6.38 17.36 6.42
C ASP A 155 -5.10 16.52 6.80
N ASN A 156 -4.44 15.75 5.93
CA ASN A 156 -3.17 15.05 6.27
C ASN A 156 -3.23 14.09 7.50
N ILE A 157 -4.41 13.64 7.95
CA ILE A 157 -4.58 12.67 9.06
C ILE A 157 -4.24 11.23 8.61
N ILE A 158 -4.26 11.02 7.30
CA ILE A 158 -3.77 9.83 6.64
C ILE A 158 -2.38 10.19 6.13
N SER A 159 -1.37 9.40 6.50
CA SER A 159 0.00 9.62 6.04
C SER A 159 0.01 9.68 4.51
N TYR A 160 0.83 10.57 3.91
CA TYR A 160 1.02 10.65 2.46
C TYR A 160 1.32 9.25 1.84
N SER A 161 1.87 8.32 2.63
CA SER A 161 2.06 6.90 2.28
C SER A 161 0.80 6.07 2.01
N ASP A 162 -0.34 6.43 2.59
CA ASP A 162 -1.64 5.78 2.36
C ASP A 162 -2.38 6.40 1.17
N ILE A 163 -1.91 7.56 0.69
CA ILE A 163 -2.43 8.31 -0.46
C ILE A 163 -1.77 7.84 -1.77
N ILE A 164 -0.50 7.43 -1.74
CA ILE A 164 0.32 7.33 -2.97
C ILE A 164 0.03 6.11 -3.87
N THR A 165 -0.74 5.12 -3.45
CA THR A 165 -1.18 4.06 -4.39
C THR A 165 -2.65 4.14 -4.76
N SER A 166 -3.41 5.08 -4.21
CA SER A 166 -4.82 5.24 -4.53
C SER A 166 -5.53 6.34 -3.74
N GLY A 167 -5.80 7.48 -4.38
CA GLY A 167 -6.71 8.48 -3.82
C GLY A 167 -8.16 7.99 -3.65
N ASP A 168 -8.49 6.82 -4.24
CA ASP A 168 -9.86 6.37 -4.41
C ASP A 168 -10.21 5.19 -3.52
N ILE A 169 -11.39 5.30 -2.91
CA ILE A 169 -12.08 4.23 -2.19
C ILE A 169 -12.08 2.90 -2.96
N ILE A 170 -12.16 2.94 -4.29
CA ILE A 170 -12.12 1.77 -5.17
C ILE A 170 -10.83 0.95 -5.00
N SER A 171 -9.69 1.60 -4.86
CA SER A 171 -8.44 0.85 -4.65
C SER A 171 -8.32 0.30 -3.24
N TYR A 172 -8.94 0.96 -2.26
CA TYR A 172 -9.06 0.41 -0.91
C TYR A 172 -9.88 -0.90 -0.94
N TYR A 173 -10.92 -0.97 -1.78
CA TYR A 173 -11.71 -2.18 -2.02
C TYR A 173 -10.93 -3.25 -2.81
N LEU A 174 -10.23 -2.84 -3.86
CA LEU A 174 -9.45 -3.77 -4.68
C LEU A 174 -8.26 -4.34 -3.90
N ASN A 175 -7.65 -3.56 -3.00
CA ASN A 175 -6.61 -4.06 -2.11
C ASN A 175 -7.16 -5.01 -1.06
N SER A 176 -8.30 -4.72 -0.42
CA SER A 176 -8.87 -5.62 0.60
C SER A 176 -9.15 -7.02 0.06
N SER A 177 -9.58 -7.14 -1.21
CA SER A 177 -9.76 -8.43 -1.89
C SER A 177 -8.47 -9.26 -2.07
N LYS A 178 -7.29 -8.63 -2.02
CA LYS A 178 -5.97 -9.29 -2.15
C LYS A 178 -5.44 -9.85 -0.84
N TRP A 179 -5.89 -9.34 0.31
CA TRP A 179 -5.35 -9.68 1.63
C TRP A 179 -6.15 -10.75 2.39
N SER A 180 -7.31 -11.16 1.89
CA SER A 180 -8.09 -12.23 2.51
C SER A 180 -7.72 -13.59 1.91
N ASP A 181 -7.12 -14.47 2.72
CA ASP A 181 -6.89 -15.89 2.36
C ASP A 181 -8.21 -16.61 2.04
N THR A 182 -9.35 -16.02 2.42
CA THR A 182 -10.67 -16.33 1.90
C THR A 182 -11.00 -15.34 0.79
N LYS A 183 -11.03 -15.80 -0.46
CA LYS A 183 -11.73 -15.13 -1.58
C LYS A 183 -13.23 -15.07 -1.25
N SER A 184 -13.64 -14.27 -0.28
CA SER A 184 -15.07 -14.04 -0.03
C SER A 184 -15.60 -13.32 -1.26
N LEU A 185 -16.44 -14.03 -2.02
CA LEU A 185 -17.11 -13.55 -3.22
C LEU A 185 -17.80 -12.18 -2.98
N ASP A 186 -18.20 -11.93 -1.73
CA ASP A 186 -18.87 -10.72 -1.28
C ASP A 186 -17.99 -9.47 -1.47
N TYR A 187 -16.67 -9.53 -1.19
CA TYR A 187 -15.78 -8.37 -1.36
C TYR A 187 -15.62 -7.95 -2.81
N GLN A 188 -15.44 -8.93 -3.69
CA GLN A 188 -15.33 -8.68 -5.13
C GLN A 188 -16.64 -8.11 -5.66
N TYR A 189 -17.79 -8.61 -5.19
CA TYR A 189 -19.10 -8.05 -5.53
C TYR A 189 -19.25 -6.58 -5.13
N TYR A 190 -18.88 -6.21 -3.90
CA TYR A 190 -18.97 -4.81 -3.46
C TYR A 190 -18.01 -3.88 -4.20
N ALA A 191 -16.81 -4.36 -4.54
CA ALA A 191 -15.85 -3.62 -5.36
C ALA A 191 -16.34 -3.45 -6.80
N GLN A 192 -16.90 -4.52 -7.38
CA GLN A 192 -17.51 -4.53 -8.71
C GLN A 192 -18.63 -3.51 -8.83
N ASP A 193 -19.62 -3.57 -7.94
CA ASP A 193 -20.78 -2.66 -7.95
C ASP A 193 -20.37 -1.19 -7.89
N LEU A 194 -19.36 -0.87 -7.07
CA LEU A 194 -18.81 0.48 -6.97
C LEU A 194 -18.08 0.93 -8.26
N ILE A 195 -17.30 0.03 -8.86
CA ILE A 195 -16.62 0.29 -10.14
C ILE A 195 -17.64 0.51 -11.24
N ASP A 196 -18.65 -0.35 -11.37
CA ASP A 196 -19.68 -0.26 -12.41
C ASP A 196 -20.41 1.08 -12.34
N LYS A 197 -20.82 1.50 -11.14
CA LYS A 197 -21.46 2.81 -10.90
C LYS A 197 -20.55 3.99 -11.28
N LYS A 198 -19.25 3.89 -11.01
CA LYS A 198 -18.26 4.91 -11.38
C LYS A 198 -18.01 4.98 -12.88
N VAL A 199 -17.95 3.82 -13.53
CA VAL A 199 -17.83 3.73 -14.99
C VAL A 199 -19.02 4.40 -15.64
N GLU A 200 -20.24 4.13 -15.16
CA GLU A 200 -21.45 4.77 -15.66
C GLU A 200 -21.43 6.30 -15.44
N LEU A 201 -21.02 6.76 -14.26
CA LEU A 201 -20.87 8.19 -13.96
C LEU A 201 -19.91 8.88 -14.95
N TYR A 202 -18.68 8.38 -15.07
CA TYR A 202 -17.67 9.00 -15.94
C TYR A 202 -18.04 8.90 -17.42
N LYS A 203 -18.67 7.80 -17.83
CA LYS A 203 -19.23 7.68 -19.19
C LYS A 203 -20.27 8.76 -19.45
N ASN A 204 -21.21 8.97 -18.53
CA ASN A 204 -22.26 9.98 -18.66
C ASN A 204 -21.69 11.40 -18.67
N ASP A 205 -20.71 11.70 -17.82
CA ASP A 205 -20.02 13.00 -17.78
C ASP A 205 -19.31 13.29 -19.10
N PHE A 206 -18.62 12.30 -19.68
CA PHE A 206 -18.00 12.44 -20.98
C PHE A 206 -19.03 12.66 -22.10
N LEU A 207 -20.10 11.86 -22.13
CA LEU A 207 -21.13 11.96 -23.17
C LEU A 207 -21.85 13.31 -23.15
N LYS A 208 -22.11 13.85 -21.95
CA LYS A 208 -22.83 15.11 -21.77
C LYS A 208 -21.95 16.34 -21.99
N ASN A 209 -20.73 16.34 -21.44
CA ASN A 209 -19.91 17.55 -21.31
C ASN A 209 -18.62 17.50 -22.13
N LYS A 210 -18.30 16.36 -22.77
CA LYS A 210 -16.98 16.11 -23.39
C LYS A 210 -15.83 16.34 -22.40
N ASP A 211 -16.06 15.96 -21.14
CA ASP A 211 -15.09 16.14 -20.08
C ASP A 211 -13.91 15.18 -20.25
N GLU A 212 -12.75 15.69 -20.69
CA GLU A 212 -11.52 14.92 -20.85
C GLU A 212 -11.04 14.29 -19.54
N GLN A 213 -11.37 14.89 -18.39
CA GLN A 213 -11.04 14.35 -17.07
C GLN A 213 -11.78 13.04 -16.80
N ALA A 214 -12.97 12.85 -17.37
CA ALA A 214 -13.72 11.62 -17.23
C ALA A 214 -13.01 10.42 -17.89
N ILE A 215 -12.36 10.61 -19.05
CA ILE A 215 -11.57 9.55 -19.70
C ILE A 215 -10.33 9.21 -18.87
N LYS A 216 -9.66 10.22 -18.32
CA LYS A 216 -8.52 10.00 -17.43
C LYS A 216 -8.93 9.19 -16.20
N ASN A 217 -10.08 9.51 -15.60
CA ASN A 217 -10.61 8.77 -14.46
C ASN A 217 -10.98 7.32 -14.85
N LEU A 218 -11.56 7.09 -16.03
CA LEU A 218 -11.81 5.74 -16.54
C LEU A 218 -10.52 4.93 -16.68
N LEU A 219 -9.46 5.53 -17.22
CA LEU A 219 -8.14 4.88 -17.31
C LEU A 219 -7.54 4.58 -15.92
N ASP A 220 -7.68 5.49 -14.96
CA ASP A 220 -7.29 5.26 -13.56
C ASP A 220 -8.04 4.04 -12.97
N LEU A 221 -9.36 3.98 -13.14
CA LEU A 221 -10.18 2.85 -12.67
C LEU A 221 -9.76 1.53 -13.31
N ALA A 222 -9.62 1.50 -14.63
CA ALA A 222 -9.26 0.28 -15.35
C ALA A 222 -7.86 -0.21 -14.94
N TYR A 223 -6.92 0.72 -14.73
CA TYR A 223 -5.57 0.41 -14.27
C TYR A 223 -5.58 -0.24 -12.88
N LEU A 224 -6.42 0.25 -11.98
CA LEU A 224 -6.58 -0.31 -10.64
C LEU A 224 -7.27 -1.68 -10.69
N ALA A 225 -8.30 -1.83 -11.52
CA ALA A 225 -9.12 -3.03 -11.61
C ALA A 225 -8.43 -4.19 -12.34
N LYS A 226 -7.45 -3.93 -13.22
CA LYS A 226 -6.87 -4.93 -14.15
C LYS A 226 -6.45 -6.28 -13.53
N ASN A 227 -5.96 -6.25 -12.29
CA ASN A 227 -5.43 -7.44 -11.59
C ASN A 227 -6.45 -8.12 -10.67
N THR A 228 -7.66 -7.58 -10.54
CA THR A 228 -8.68 -8.05 -9.59
C THR A 228 -10.00 -8.35 -10.28
N ILE A 229 -10.38 -7.52 -11.26
CA ILE A 229 -11.64 -7.58 -12.01
C ILE A 229 -11.31 -7.35 -13.50
N GLU A 230 -10.71 -8.36 -14.11
CA GLU A 230 -10.15 -8.27 -15.46
C GLU A 230 -11.19 -7.88 -16.52
N GLU A 231 -12.38 -8.49 -16.49
CA GLU A 231 -13.43 -8.24 -17.47
C GLU A 231 -13.90 -6.77 -17.45
N THR A 232 -14.12 -6.21 -16.26
CA THR A 232 -14.49 -4.79 -16.13
C THR A 232 -13.37 -3.86 -16.59
N ALA A 233 -12.10 -4.20 -16.33
CA ALA A 233 -10.99 -3.44 -16.88
C ALA A 233 -11.00 -3.47 -18.42
N LYS A 234 -11.25 -4.63 -19.04
CA LYS A 234 -11.38 -4.74 -20.50
C LYS A 234 -12.51 -3.87 -21.04
N GLU A 235 -13.69 -3.91 -20.43
CA GLU A 235 -14.84 -3.09 -20.82
C GLU A 235 -14.52 -1.60 -20.77
N ILE A 236 -13.86 -1.14 -19.70
CA ILE A 236 -13.46 0.26 -19.57
C ILE A 236 -12.44 0.63 -20.65
N TYR A 237 -11.42 -0.18 -20.90
CA TYR A 237 -10.45 0.10 -21.95
C TYR A 237 -11.10 0.13 -23.33
N GLN A 238 -12.04 -0.77 -23.63
CA GLN A 238 -12.82 -0.74 -24.87
C GLN A 238 -13.65 0.55 -24.99
N LEU A 239 -14.22 1.03 -23.88
CA LEU A 239 -14.93 2.31 -23.85
C LEU A 239 -13.98 3.48 -24.14
N VAL A 240 -12.77 3.47 -23.58
CA VAL A 240 -11.72 4.47 -23.86
C VAL A 240 -11.30 4.43 -25.34
N LEU A 241 -11.24 3.26 -25.98
CA LEU A 241 -10.93 3.16 -27.43
C LEU A 241 -11.93 3.93 -28.31
N LEU A 242 -13.20 3.97 -27.90
CA LEU A 242 -14.25 4.67 -28.62
C LEU A 242 -14.19 6.18 -28.39
N MET A 243 -13.89 6.60 -27.16
CA MET A 243 -14.16 7.95 -26.68
C MET A 243 -12.90 8.81 -26.49
N GLY A 244 -11.75 8.20 -26.20
CA GLY A 244 -10.53 8.90 -25.84
C GLY A 244 -9.83 9.60 -27.00
N ASP A 245 -8.84 10.42 -26.68
CA ASP A 245 -7.91 10.98 -27.65
C ASP A 245 -6.90 9.93 -28.16
N LYS A 246 -6.03 10.33 -29.09
CA LYS A 246 -5.05 9.43 -29.70
C LYS A 246 -4.13 8.74 -28.68
N GLU A 247 -3.70 9.43 -27.64
CA GLU A 247 -2.76 8.91 -26.65
C GLU A 247 -3.48 8.02 -25.63
N GLN A 248 -4.68 8.42 -25.19
CA GLN A 248 -5.55 7.61 -24.33
C GLN A 248 -5.95 6.30 -25.02
N LYS A 249 -6.23 6.33 -26.33
CA LYS A 249 -6.48 5.13 -27.11
C LYS A 249 -5.26 4.21 -27.14
N LYS A 250 -4.05 4.74 -27.37
CA LYS A 250 -2.81 3.93 -27.31
C LYS A 250 -2.61 3.28 -25.95
N GLU A 251 -2.92 4.00 -24.88
CA GLU A 251 -2.86 3.45 -23.52
C GLU A 251 -3.85 2.31 -23.32
N ALA A 252 -5.11 2.48 -23.73
CA ALA A 252 -6.12 1.42 -23.68
C ALA A 252 -5.74 0.21 -24.55
N GLU A 253 -5.22 0.43 -25.76
CA GLU A 253 -4.72 -0.62 -26.64
C GLU A 253 -3.58 -1.42 -26.00
N PHE A 254 -2.66 -0.75 -25.31
CA PHE A 254 -1.56 -1.40 -24.61
C PHE A 254 -2.05 -2.32 -23.50
N TYR A 255 -2.99 -1.86 -22.67
CA TYR A 255 -3.52 -2.69 -21.59
C TYR A 255 -4.33 -3.87 -22.12
N LEU A 256 -5.15 -3.66 -23.14
CA LEU A 256 -5.88 -4.77 -23.78
C LEU A 256 -4.91 -5.78 -24.39
N ALA A 257 -3.85 -5.33 -25.05
CA ALA A 257 -2.82 -6.23 -25.58
C ALA A 257 -2.09 -7.02 -24.49
N MET A 258 -1.85 -6.39 -23.33
CA MET A 258 -1.22 -7.04 -22.18
C MET A 258 -2.14 -8.12 -21.59
N LEU A 259 -3.43 -7.82 -21.41
CA LEU A 259 -4.42 -8.80 -20.96
C LEU A 259 -4.57 -9.97 -21.94
N SER A 260 -4.56 -9.70 -23.25
CA SER A 260 -4.54 -10.76 -24.27
C SER A 260 -3.26 -11.60 -24.20
N TYR A 261 -2.10 -10.97 -23.97
CA TYR A 261 -0.83 -11.68 -23.79
C TYR A 261 -0.84 -12.63 -22.59
N ASP A 262 -1.47 -12.24 -21.49
CA ASP A 262 -1.57 -13.05 -20.27
C ASP A 262 -2.68 -14.14 -20.35
N SER A 263 -3.42 -14.22 -21.47
CA SER A 263 -4.43 -15.24 -21.72
C SER A 263 -3.83 -16.66 -21.78
N HIS A 264 -4.64 -17.65 -21.43
CA HIS A 264 -4.29 -19.08 -21.59
C HIS A 264 -4.38 -19.54 -23.06
N SER A 265 -5.02 -18.75 -23.92
CA SER A 265 -5.13 -19.01 -25.36
C SER A 265 -3.85 -18.56 -26.06
N GLU A 266 -3.13 -19.48 -26.71
CA GLU A 266 -1.94 -19.14 -27.51
C GLU A 266 -2.28 -18.19 -28.66
N MET A 267 -3.50 -18.25 -29.18
CA MET A 267 -3.96 -17.33 -30.23
C MET A 267 -4.07 -15.91 -29.71
N ASP A 268 -4.70 -15.73 -28.54
CA ASP A 268 -4.86 -14.41 -27.90
C ASP A 268 -3.51 -13.85 -27.48
N LYS A 269 -2.64 -14.72 -26.99
CA LYS A 269 -1.28 -14.35 -26.61
C LYS A 269 -0.48 -13.81 -27.79
N GLN A 270 -0.58 -14.48 -28.94
CA GLN A 270 0.06 -14.03 -30.16
C GLN A 270 -0.54 -12.71 -30.68
N ASP A 271 -1.86 -12.54 -30.58
CA ASP A 271 -2.53 -11.27 -30.93
C ASP A 271 -2.05 -10.11 -30.04
N GLY A 272 -1.99 -10.33 -28.72
CA GLY A 272 -1.43 -9.39 -27.75
C GLY A 272 0.01 -9.01 -28.10
N LEU A 273 0.86 -9.98 -28.43
CA LEU A 273 2.24 -9.74 -28.85
C LEU A 273 2.33 -8.93 -30.16
N ASN A 274 1.51 -9.25 -31.16
CA ASN A 274 1.45 -8.51 -32.42
C ASN A 274 1.03 -7.05 -32.17
N LYS A 275 0.06 -6.82 -31.30
CA LYS A 275 -0.37 -5.47 -30.93
C LYS A 275 0.72 -4.71 -30.16
N MET A 276 1.44 -5.37 -29.25
CA MET A 276 2.61 -4.80 -28.58
C MET A 276 3.69 -4.36 -29.58
N GLN A 277 3.98 -5.20 -30.59
CA GLN A 277 4.93 -4.86 -31.66
C GLN A 277 4.47 -3.66 -32.49
N SER A 278 3.18 -3.57 -32.82
CA SER A 278 2.60 -2.41 -33.50
C SER A 278 2.80 -1.14 -32.68
N LEU A 279 2.44 -1.14 -31.39
CA LEU A 279 2.60 0.01 -30.49
C LEU A 279 4.08 0.41 -30.33
N ALA A 280 4.98 -0.58 -30.23
CA ALA A 280 6.42 -0.35 -30.17
C ALA A 280 6.99 0.26 -31.46
N SER A 281 6.43 -0.09 -32.62
CA SER A 281 6.80 0.52 -33.92
C SER A 281 6.46 2.01 -33.97
N GLU A 282 5.39 2.41 -33.27
CA GLU A 282 4.99 3.80 -33.07
C GLU A 282 5.75 4.52 -31.94
N ASN A 283 6.77 3.89 -31.38
CA ASN A 283 7.57 4.37 -30.25
C ASN A 283 6.77 4.57 -28.95
N TYR A 284 5.68 3.81 -28.76
CA TYR A 284 4.95 3.83 -27.50
C TYR A 284 5.82 3.20 -26.38
N SER A 285 6.27 4.04 -25.44
CA SER A 285 7.27 3.65 -24.44
C SER A 285 6.87 2.43 -23.60
N PRO A 286 5.63 2.28 -23.10
CA PRO A 286 5.27 1.08 -22.33
C PRO A 286 5.35 -0.22 -23.13
N ALA A 287 4.94 -0.22 -24.40
CA ALA A 287 5.08 -1.40 -25.26
C ALA A 287 6.55 -1.77 -25.53
N LEU A 288 7.43 -0.76 -25.67
CA LEU A 288 8.87 -1.01 -25.79
C LEU A 288 9.43 -1.67 -24.52
N VAL A 289 9.05 -1.20 -23.32
CA VAL A 289 9.48 -1.82 -22.06
C VAL A 289 8.95 -3.25 -21.96
N PHE A 290 7.68 -3.47 -22.30
CA PHE A 290 7.06 -4.78 -22.29
C PHE A 290 7.81 -5.80 -23.16
N LEU A 291 8.13 -5.43 -24.41
CA LEU A 291 8.89 -6.30 -25.32
C LEU A 291 10.32 -6.54 -24.80
N GLY A 292 10.95 -5.53 -24.20
CA GLY A 292 12.25 -5.71 -23.54
C GLY A 292 12.17 -6.72 -22.39
N ASP A 293 11.11 -6.66 -21.58
CA ASP A 293 10.88 -7.62 -20.49
C ASP A 293 10.60 -9.03 -20.99
N ASP A 294 9.81 -9.18 -22.06
CA ASP A 294 9.53 -10.46 -22.71
C ASP A 294 10.81 -11.14 -23.21
N ILE A 295 11.67 -10.40 -23.91
CA ILE A 295 12.96 -10.89 -24.42
C ILE A 295 13.92 -11.20 -23.27
N LYS A 296 13.95 -10.36 -22.22
CA LYS A 296 14.84 -10.54 -21.08
C LYS A 296 14.63 -11.89 -20.36
N ARG A 297 13.44 -12.50 -20.45
CA ARG A 297 13.13 -13.79 -19.77
C ARG A 297 14.10 -14.91 -20.14
N TYR A 298 14.63 -14.92 -21.36
CA TYR A 298 15.59 -15.93 -21.82
C TYR A 298 16.97 -15.81 -21.15
N SER A 299 17.31 -14.63 -20.61
CA SER A 299 18.49 -14.36 -19.78
C SER A 299 19.86 -14.70 -20.39
N ASP A 300 19.95 -14.91 -21.70
CA ASP A 300 21.21 -15.02 -22.43
C ASP A 300 21.75 -13.64 -22.86
N ASN A 301 23.05 -13.56 -23.17
CA ASN A 301 23.70 -12.29 -23.51
C ASN A 301 23.07 -11.59 -24.73
N ASN A 302 22.62 -12.33 -25.75
CA ASN A 302 22.01 -11.72 -26.93
C ASN A 302 20.64 -11.12 -26.57
N SER A 303 19.85 -11.85 -25.78
CA SER A 303 18.56 -11.36 -25.27
C SER A 303 18.74 -10.12 -24.39
N LEU A 304 19.77 -10.07 -23.54
CA LEU A 304 20.04 -8.88 -22.70
C LEU A 304 20.40 -7.65 -23.54
N VAL A 305 21.22 -7.81 -24.58
CA VAL A 305 21.58 -6.72 -25.51
C VAL A 305 20.34 -6.22 -26.25
N LEU A 306 19.49 -7.13 -26.72
CA LEU A 306 18.26 -6.77 -27.42
C LEU A 306 17.25 -6.08 -26.49
N ALA A 307 17.04 -6.61 -25.28
CA ALA A 307 16.21 -6.00 -24.26
C ALA A 307 16.70 -4.58 -23.89
N ARG A 308 18.03 -4.40 -23.75
CA ARG A 308 18.65 -3.09 -23.52
C ARG A 308 18.30 -2.09 -24.62
N ALA A 309 18.35 -2.52 -25.88
CA ALA A 309 17.99 -1.66 -27.01
C ALA A 309 16.52 -1.19 -26.93
N TYR A 310 15.60 -2.08 -26.53
CA TYR A 310 14.20 -1.72 -26.27
C TYR A 310 14.06 -0.71 -25.12
N TYR A 311 14.72 -0.94 -23.99
CA TYR A 311 14.65 -0.03 -22.85
C TYR A 311 15.26 1.34 -23.14
N GLU A 312 16.38 1.40 -23.86
CA GLU A 312 16.98 2.67 -24.28
C GLU A 312 16.08 3.45 -25.24
N LYS A 313 15.44 2.73 -26.17
CA LYS A 313 14.41 3.33 -27.04
C LYS A 313 13.22 3.84 -26.21
N ALA A 314 12.76 3.07 -25.22
CA ALA A 314 11.69 3.49 -24.32
C ALA A 314 12.07 4.76 -23.54
N ARG A 315 13.29 4.80 -22.99
CA ARG A 315 13.83 5.98 -22.28
C ARG A 315 13.80 7.23 -23.14
N LYS A 316 14.15 7.12 -24.43
CA LYS A 316 14.14 8.25 -25.38
C LYS A 316 12.73 8.81 -25.61
N PHE A 317 11.70 7.96 -25.62
CA PHE A 317 10.32 8.34 -25.89
C PHE A 317 9.43 8.37 -24.64
N PHE A 318 10.04 8.35 -23.45
CA PHE A 318 9.33 8.35 -22.18
C PHE A 318 8.46 9.61 -22.00
N ARG A 319 7.28 9.44 -21.40
CA ARG A 319 6.38 10.53 -21.02
C ARG A 319 5.96 10.38 -19.56
N TRP A 320 5.88 11.49 -18.83
CA TRP A 320 5.53 11.51 -17.41
C TRP A 320 4.11 11.04 -17.09
N GLN A 321 3.22 10.99 -18.09
CA GLN A 321 1.83 10.54 -17.96
C GLN A 321 1.68 9.02 -17.98
N ASN A 322 2.76 8.25 -18.24
CA ASN A 322 2.73 6.80 -18.29
C ASN A 322 2.42 6.20 -16.90
N ARG A 323 1.43 5.30 -16.83
CA ARG A 323 0.99 4.65 -15.58
C ARG A 323 1.77 3.39 -15.22
N GLU A 324 2.16 2.59 -16.22
CA GLU A 324 2.79 1.28 -15.99
C GLU A 324 4.27 1.37 -15.58
N TYR A 325 5.03 2.26 -16.22
CA TYR A 325 6.48 2.34 -16.02
C TYR A 325 6.90 3.78 -15.77
N THR A 326 7.60 4.00 -14.64
CA THR A 326 8.23 5.29 -14.36
C THR A 326 9.59 5.41 -15.06
N ARG A 327 10.10 6.65 -15.16
CA ARG A 327 11.46 6.91 -15.64
C ARG A 327 12.51 6.11 -14.85
N ARG A 328 12.32 5.99 -13.53
CA ARG A 328 13.17 5.19 -12.64
C ARG A 328 13.13 3.73 -13.08
N ASN A 329 11.94 3.13 -13.23
CA ASN A 329 11.82 1.73 -13.65
C ASN A 329 12.55 1.44 -14.97
N ILE A 330 12.52 2.37 -15.93
CA ILE A 330 13.24 2.21 -17.21
C ILE A 330 14.76 2.26 -17.02
N LEU A 331 15.26 3.22 -16.25
CA LEU A 331 16.69 3.36 -15.98
C LEU A 331 17.26 2.16 -15.23
N THR A 332 16.52 1.65 -14.24
CA THR A 332 16.93 0.44 -13.50
C THR A 332 16.91 -0.80 -14.39
N LYS A 333 15.90 -0.95 -15.24
CA LYS A 333 15.85 -2.02 -16.25
C LYS A 333 17.06 -1.97 -17.19
N ILE A 334 17.43 -0.79 -17.70
CA ILE A 334 18.64 -0.61 -18.52
C ILE A 334 19.87 -1.06 -17.72
N TYR A 335 20.05 -0.55 -16.50
CA TYR A 335 21.17 -0.90 -15.64
C TYR A 335 21.28 -2.43 -15.42
N HIS A 336 20.15 -3.12 -15.20
CA HIS A 336 20.13 -4.56 -14.97
C HIS A 336 20.38 -5.42 -16.20
N THR A 337 20.45 -4.85 -17.40
CA THR A 337 20.90 -5.57 -18.61
C THR A 337 22.41 -5.57 -18.79
N TYR A 338 23.15 -4.77 -18.02
CA TYR A 338 24.62 -4.75 -18.05
C TYR A 338 25.20 -5.94 -17.30
N SER A 339 26.35 -6.45 -17.78
CA SER A 339 27.16 -7.43 -17.06
C SER A 339 27.64 -6.84 -15.72
N GLN A 340 28.06 -7.69 -14.78
CA GLN A 340 28.55 -7.21 -13.48
C GLN A 340 29.78 -6.30 -13.60
N GLU A 341 30.62 -6.53 -14.61
CA GLU A 341 31.78 -5.66 -14.90
C GLU A 341 31.35 -4.32 -15.48
N GLU A 342 30.39 -4.32 -16.41
CA GLU A 342 29.85 -3.10 -17.03
C GLU A 342 29.09 -2.23 -16.02
N LYS A 343 28.33 -2.85 -15.11
CA LYS A 343 27.54 -2.16 -14.08
C LYS A 343 28.37 -1.20 -13.25
N LYS A 344 29.63 -1.52 -12.98
CA LYS A 344 30.57 -0.64 -12.24
C LYS A 344 30.78 0.71 -12.92
N TYR A 345 30.64 0.78 -14.24
CA TYR A 345 30.77 2.02 -15.02
C TYR A 345 29.42 2.67 -15.33
N MET A 346 28.31 1.96 -15.11
CA MET A 346 26.95 2.39 -15.45
C MET A 346 26.13 2.82 -14.23
N TYR A 347 26.72 2.89 -13.04
CA TYR A 347 26.02 3.28 -11.81
C TYR A 347 25.39 4.68 -11.86
N HIS A 348 25.90 5.58 -12.71
CA HIS A 348 25.27 6.89 -12.99
C HIS A 348 23.81 6.77 -13.41
N LEU A 349 23.40 5.65 -14.03
CA LEU A 349 21.99 5.39 -14.34
C LEU A 349 21.14 5.30 -13.07
N LEU A 350 21.66 4.68 -12.01
CA LEU A 350 20.99 4.58 -10.71
C LEU A 350 20.95 5.93 -9.99
N GLU A 351 22.00 6.75 -10.12
CA GLU A 351 21.98 8.13 -9.62
C GLU A 351 20.91 8.99 -10.31
N ILE A 352 20.82 8.91 -11.65
CA ILE A 352 19.79 9.61 -12.45
C ILE A 352 18.39 9.08 -12.10
N ALA A 353 18.28 7.78 -11.79
CA ALA A 353 17.06 7.15 -11.29
C ALA A 353 16.71 7.56 -9.86
N GLU A 354 17.56 8.38 -9.23
CA GLU A 354 17.46 8.91 -7.87
C GLU A 354 17.47 7.83 -6.79
N CYS A 355 18.10 6.69 -7.07
CA CYS A 355 18.26 5.64 -6.08
C CYS A 355 19.17 6.12 -4.94
N GLY A 356 18.85 5.70 -3.71
CA GLY A 356 19.51 6.17 -2.49
C GLY A 356 19.02 7.52 -1.96
N LYS A 357 18.15 8.26 -2.69
CA LYS A 357 17.52 9.47 -2.14
C LYS A 357 16.32 9.12 -1.28
N ARG A 358 16.12 9.86 -0.19
CA ARG A 358 14.91 9.77 0.64
C ARG A 358 13.70 10.19 -0.19
N SER A 359 12.81 9.24 -0.48
CA SER A 359 11.52 9.53 -1.08
C SER A 359 10.57 10.15 -0.04
N THR A 360 9.71 11.06 -0.48
CA THR A 360 8.58 11.57 0.33
C THR A 360 7.45 10.55 0.45
N SER A 361 7.49 9.48 -0.35
CA SER A 361 6.62 8.30 -0.26
C SER A 361 7.28 7.19 0.55
N VAL A 362 6.49 6.25 1.09
CA VAL A 362 7.03 4.95 1.55
C VAL A 362 7.91 4.37 0.45
N TRP A 363 9.05 3.81 0.84
CA TRP A 363 9.93 3.12 -0.09
C TRP A 363 9.18 1.93 -0.66
N ASP A 364 8.89 1.99 -1.96
CA ASP A 364 8.52 0.82 -2.74
C ASP A 364 9.68 -0.19 -2.66
N ALA A 365 9.39 -1.49 -2.70
CA ALA A 365 10.42 -2.53 -2.70
C ALA A 365 11.45 -2.28 -3.83
N ASP A 366 10.98 -1.80 -4.98
CA ASP A 366 11.81 -1.34 -6.11
C ASP A 366 12.84 -0.27 -5.72
N MET A 367 12.46 0.66 -4.82
CA MET A 367 13.37 1.70 -4.34
C MET A 367 14.44 1.13 -3.41
N ILE A 368 14.09 0.15 -2.57
CA ILE A 368 15.05 -0.54 -1.70
C ILE A 368 16.07 -1.27 -2.56
N TYR A 369 15.63 -2.11 -3.51
CA TYR A 369 16.53 -2.87 -4.38
C TYR A 369 17.44 -1.96 -5.21
N CYS A 370 16.88 -0.92 -5.83
CA CYS A 370 17.69 0.01 -6.62
C CYS A 370 18.74 0.75 -5.76
N SER A 371 18.35 1.19 -4.56
CA SER A 371 19.26 1.89 -3.66
C SER A 371 20.34 0.98 -3.12
N LEU A 372 20.00 -0.30 -2.87
CA LEU A 372 20.95 -1.32 -2.46
C LEU A 372 22.00 -1.56 -3.55
N ASP A 373 21.60 -1.66 -4.82
CA ASP A 373 22.54 -1.78 -5.94
C ASP A 373 23.52 -0.60 -5.97
N LEU A 374 23.03 0.63 -5.82
CA LEU A 374 23.88 1.82 -5.82
C LEU A 374 24.83 1.84 -4.61
N ALA A 375 24.33 1.52 -3.42
CA ALA A 375 25.14 1.48 -2.20
C ALA A 375 26.25 0.42 -2.29
N ASN A 376 25.94 -0.76 -2.82
CA ASN A 376 26.93 -1.83 -3.01
C ASN A 376 28.03 -1.41 -3.98
N ILE A 377 27.69 -0.72 -5.07
CA ILE A 377 28.70 -0.18 -5.99
C ILE A 377 29.56 0.86 -5.29
N TYR A 378 28.96 1.80 -4.56
CA TYR A 378 29.70 2.79 -3.77
C TYR A 378 30.65 2.15 -2.78
N PHE A 379 30.21 1.09 -2.09
CA PHE A 379 31.05 0.31 -1.21
C PHE A 379 32.25 -0.31 -1.96
N GLU A 380 32.01 -0.95 -3.12
CA GLU A 380 33.07 -1.57 -3.92
C GLU A 380 34.10 -0.55 -4.45
N VAL A 381 33.66 0.64 -4.85
CA VAL A 381 34.55 1.69 -5.38
C VAL A 381 35.17 2.57 -4.29
N GLY A 382 34.95 2.26 -3.02
CA GLY A 382 35.52 2.97 -1.87
C GLY A 382 34.83 4.27 -1.48
N LYS A 383 33.65 4.57 -2.04
CA LYS A 383 32.76 5.67 -1.64
C LYS A 383 31.94 5.29 -0.40
N TYR A 384 32.65 5.03 0.69
CA TYR A 384 32.06 4.40 1.88
C TYR A 384 31.06 5.30 2.61
N ASP A 385 31.25 6.62 2.62
CA ASP A 385 30.33 7.56 3.27
C ASP A 385 28.98 7.65 2.55
N GLU A 386 29.00 7.64 1.22
CA GLU A 386 27.80 7.60 0.40
C GLU A 386 27.08 6.26 0.55
N ALA A 387 27.82 5.14 0.48
CA ALA A 387 27.26 3.81 0.71
C ALA A 387 26.59 3.69 2.09
N ARG A 388 27.31 4.11 3.14
CA ARG A 388 26.83 4.13 4.53
C ARG A 388 25.51 4.89 4.67
N THR A 389 25.44 6.08 4.08
CA THR A 389 24.25 6.93 4.15
C THR A 389 23.04 6.23 3.53
N ILE A 390 23.22 5.59 2.38
CA ILE A 390 22.13 4.87 1.71
C ILE A 390 21.70 3.64 2.52
N TYR A 391 22.63 2.85 3.05
CA TYR A 391 22.30 1.71 3.91
C TYR A 391 21.55 2.16 5.18
N GLU A 392 21.98 3.25 5.81
CA GLU A 392 21.28 3.82 6.98
C GLU A 392 19.85 4.26 6.62
N GLU A 393 19.64 4.89 5.46
CA GLU A 393 18.29 5.23 4.97
C GLU A 393 17.43 3.98 4.71
N ILE A 394 17.97 2.91 4.11
CA ILE A 394 17.22 1.66 3.90
C ILE A 394 16.72 1.09 5.23
N LEU A 395 17.57 1.09 6.27
CA LEU A 395 17.20 0.54 7.59
C LEU A 395 16.12 1.31 8.33
N ILE A 396 15.81 2.55 7.93
CA ILE A 396 14.65 3.30 8.46
C ILE A 396 13.34 2.62 8.03
N TYR A 397 13.32 1.98 6.86
CA TYR A 397 12.14 1.36 6.27
C TYR A 397 12.13 -0.16 6.42
N ASP A 398 13.27 -0.81 6.22
CA ASP A 398 13.48 -2.24 6.43
C ASP A 398 14.64 -2.42 7.40
N ASN A 399 14.33 -2.36 8.69
CA ASN A 399 15.32 -2.52 9.76
C ASN A 399 15.89 -3.96 9.84
N THR A 400 15.36 -4.90 9.06
CA THR A 400 15.83 -6.29 8.95
C THR A 400 16.67 -6.55 7.70
N ASN A 401 16.96 -5.51 6.90
CA ASN A 401 17.70 -5.65 5.65
C ASN A 401 19.13 -6.17 5.89
N MET A 402 19.36 -7.47 5.63
CA MET A 402 20.61 -8.14 5.96
C MET A 402 21.82 -7.57 5.21
N HIS A 403 21.65 -7.17 3.96
CA HIS A 403 22.73 -6.57 3.17
C HIS A 403 23.18 -5.25 3.79
N SER A 404 22.23 -4.36 4.09
CA SER A 404 22.51 -3.06 4.69
C SER A 404 23.15 -3.20 6.08
N LEU A 405 22.61 -4.08 6.93
CA LEU A 405 23.17 -4.35 8.25
C LEU A 405 24.62 -4.88 8.16
N SER A 406 24.88 -5.81 7.24
CA SER A 406 26.21 -6.44 7.08
C SER A 406 27.27 -5.44 6.62
N HIS A 407 26.96 -4.64 5.61
CA HIS A 407 27.88 -3.61 5.12
C HIS A 407 28.09 -2.50 6.14
N LEU A 408 27.06 -2.07 6.88
CA LEU A 408 27.24 -1.10 7.97
C LEU A 408 28.11 -1.66 9.09
N ALA A 409 27.90 -2.92 9.50
CA ALA A 409 28.74 -3.57 10.49
C ALA A 409 30.21 -3.57 10.04
N GLU A 410 30.48 -3.90 8.78
CA GLU A 410 31.83 -3.89 8.21
C GLU A 410 32.44 -2.49 8.15
N ILE A 411 31.66 -1.48 7.72
CA ILE A 411 32.08 -0.07 7.67
C ILE A 411 32.57 0.40 9.03
N TYR A 412 31.79 0.18 10.09
CA TYR A 412 32.14 0.63 11.44
C TYR A 412 33.22 -0.25 12.09
N TYR A 413 33.23 -1.55 11.82
CA TYR A 413 34.24 -2.48 12.35
C TYR A 413 35.64 -2.18 11.80
N LYS A 414 35.74 -1.88 10.49
CA LYS A 414 37.02 -1.56 9.83
C LYS A 414 37.36 -0.07 9.83
N GLY A 415 36.39 0.81 10.09
CA GLY A 415 36.57 2.26 9.95
C GLY A 415 36.70 2.70 8.49
N LEU A 416 35.83 2.21 7.61
CA LEU A 416 35.84 2.55 6.18
C LEU A 416 35.08 3.85 5.94
N GLY A 417 35.79 4.92 5.55
CA GLY A 417 35.20 6.27 5.38
C GLY A 417 34.81 6.97 6.68
N VAL A 418 34.65 6.23 7.78
CA VAL A 418 34.36 6.74 9.13
C VAL A 418 35.43 6.30 10.12
N ARG A 419 35.49 6.96 11.28
CA ARG A 419 36.31 6.46 12.40
C ARG A 419 35.79 5.07 12.82
N GLN A 420 36.71 4.14 13.06
CA GLN A 420 36.35 2.82 13.60
C GLN A 420 35.51 2.98 14.88
N ASP A 421 34.38 2.27 14.91
CA ASP A 421 33.42 2.28 16.00
C ASP A 421 32.94 0.85 16.25
N LEU A 422 33.64 0.17 17.17
CA LEU A 422 33.34 -1.23 17.48
C LEU A 422 31.99 -1.40 18.19
N GLU A 423 31.53 -0.41 18.96
CA GLU A 423 30.22 -0.48 19.61
C GLU A 423 29.10 -0.43 18.57
N LYS A 424 29.21 0.46 17.59
CA LYS A 424 28.24 0.53 16.49
C LYS A 424 28.29 -0.70 15.59
N ALA A 425 29.48 -1.24 15.32
CA ALA A 425 29.62 -2.51 14.62
C ALA A 425 28.96 -3.68 15.37
N LYS A 426 29.16 -3.75 16.70
CA LYS A 426 28.54 -4.74 17.58
C LYS A 426 27.02 -4.63 17.57
N GLU A 427 26.45 -3.41 17.54
CA GLU A 427 25.00 -3.22 17.42
C GLU A 427 24.46 -3.88 16.14
N TYR A 428 25.09 -3.63 14.98
CA TYR A 428 24.64 -4.20 13.71
C TYR A 428 24.85 -5.72 13.63
N TYR A 429 25.98 -6.25 14.11
CA TYR A 429 26.18 -7.70 14.20
C TYR A 429 25.21 -8.37 15.16
N GLY A 430 24.81 -7.69 16.24
CA GLY A 430 23.78 -8.17 17.17
C GLY A 430 22.43 -8.32 16.47
N LYS A 431 21.99 -7.29 15.75
CA LYS A 431 20.76 -7.36 14.93
C LYS A 431 20.79 -8.49 13.91
N LEU A 432 21.93 -8.71 13.26
CA LEU A 432 22.10 -9.83 12.32
C LEU A 432 22.07 -11.20 13.01
N CYS A 433 22.63 -11.32 14.22
CA CYS A 433 22.54 -12.54 15.02
C CYS A 433 21.10 -12.84 15.45
N ASP A 434 20.32 -11.81 15.79
CA ASP A 434 18.89 -11.93 16.12
C ASP A 434 18.07 -12.49 14.95
N LEU A 435 18.53 -12.29 13.70
CA LEU A 435 17.95 -12.88 12.49
C LEU A 435 18.35 -14.37 12.27
N LYS A 436 18.98 -15.01 13.27
CA LYS A 436 19.34 -16.45 13.33
C LYS A 436 20.38 -16.90 12.32
N GLU A 437 21.26 -16.01 11.91
CA GLU A 437 22.37 -16.30 11.01
C GLU A 437 23.66 -16.51 11.80
N GLN A 438 24.06 -17.77 11.96
CA GLN A 438 25.15 -18.19 12.86
C GLN A 438 26.47 -17.44 12.61
N LYS A 439 26.80 -17.18 11.34
CA LYS A 439 27.99 -16.41 10.94
C LYS A 439 28.07 -15.04 11.63
N TYR A 440 26.94 -14.35 11.78
CA TYR A 440 26.91 -13.03 12.39
C TYR A 440 26.94 -13.08 13.92
N CYS A 441 26.46 -14.17 14.54
CA CYS A 441 26.64 -14.40 15.97
C CYS A 441 28.12 -14.61 16.34
N ASP A 442 28.88 -15.29 15.48
CA ASP A 442 30.33 -15.43 15.66
C ASP A 442 31.04 -14.09 15.53
N LEU A 443 30.68 -13.27 14.52
CA LEU A 443 31.21 -11.92 14.38
C LEU A 443 30.83 -11.01 15.56
N PHE A 444 29.59 -11.09 16.04
CA PHE A 444 29.14 -10.36 17.23
C PHE A 444 30.00 -10.69 18.46
N ARG A 445 30.27 -11.98 18.67
CA ARG A 445 31.16 -12.44 19.75
C ARG A 445 32.58 -11.91 19.57
N GLU A 446 33.13 -11.99 18.37
CA GLU A 446 34.47 -11.47 18.05
C GLU A 446 34.58 -9.97 18.34
N VAL A 447 33.61 -9.16 17.89
CA VAL A 447 33.61 -7.71 18.16
C VAL A 447 33.50 -7.45 19.67
N ASN A 448 32.66 -8.21 20.37
CA ASN A 448 32.48 -8.07 21.82
C ASN A 448 33.75 -8.45 22.61
N GLU A 449 34.55 -9.38 22.12
CA GLU A 449 35.87 -9.71 22.69
C GLU A 449 36.90 -8.61 22.41
N LYS A 450 36.86 -7.95 21.24
CA LYS A 450 37.75 -6.82 20.90
C LYS A 450 37.46 -5.53 21.66
N ILE A 451 36.24 -5.35 22.14
CA ILE A 451 35.83 -4.18 22.94
C ILE A 451 36.35 -4.27 24.38
N ARG A 452 36.52 -5.50 24.90
CA ARG A 452 37.04 -5.76 26.25
C ARG A 452 38.55 -5.54 26.31
#